data_AF-A0A1F7TDV2-F1
#
_entry.id   AF-A0A1F7TDV2-F1
#
_cell.length_a   1.000
_cell.length_b   1.000
_cell.length_c   1.000
_cell.angle_alpha   90.00
_cell.angle_beta   90.00
_cell.angle_gamma   90.00
#
_symmetry.space_group_name_H-M   'P 1'
#
loop_
_entity.id
_entity.type
_entity.pdbx_description
1 polymer ?
#
loop_
_entity_poly.entity_id
_entity_poly.type
_entity_poly.pdbx_seq_one_letter_code
_entity_poly.pdbx_strand_id
1 'polypeptide(L)'
;MARRTGWLLLCILAGALAASEAQAARVRVSQESKPGAGDFSRNVLGHLGAVLAAERTAGQFYAYNEVASWSYNGRQPVLREDASHLFFVRAKEGLALFLVHDKPNDADGGVAVTRIEVEGNSQTARMLVQDDPEGQRDRYQAGPRGASFTAWHMWNLCCTDGLVTGPYAGNWKIYVRFLEPPQGLRHWTALSGDGTAIRLRPEPGRRVLLEPMGFMVRRPRAPAAALGPAPPLPGPRLPVPARLLW
;
A
#
# COMPACT_ATOMS: atom_id res chain seq x y z
N MET A 1 -58.47 -0.46 -35.79
CA MET A 1 -57.35 0.41 -36.24
C MET A 1 -57.26 1.61 -35.32
N ALA A 2 -56.22 1.70 -34.48
CA ALA A 2 -55.59 2.94 -34.01
C ALA A 2 -54.44 2.57 -33.05
N ARG A 3 -53.21 2.92 -33.45
CA ARG A 3 -51.95 2.71 -32.73
C ARG A 3 -51.72 3.81 -31.69
N ARG A 4 -51.19 3.47 -30.51
CA ARG A 4 -50.31 4.30 -29.65
C ARG A 4 -49.49 3.31 -28.82
N THR A 5 -48.26 2.91 -29.14
CA THR A 5 -46.99 3.62 -29.37
C THR A 5 -46.57 4.55 -28.24
N GLY A 6 -45.54 4.09 -27.51
CA GLY A 6 -44.51 4.92 -26.86
C GLY A 6 -44.77 5.20 -25.40
N TRP A 7 -43.89 4.70 -24.52
CA TRP A 7 -43.12 5.46 -23.52
C TRP A 7 -42.02 4.51 -23.00
N LEU A 8 -40.89 4.50 -23.69
CA LEU A 8 -39.68 3.77 -23.32
C LEU A 8 -38.59 4.84 -23.17
N LEU A 9 -38.47 5.39 -21.96
CA LEU A 9 -37.49 6.41 -21.63
C LEU A 9 -37.40 6.59 -20.12
N LEU A 10 -36.56 5.79 -19.45
CA LEU A 10 -35.74 6.24 -18.33
C LEU A 10 -34.75 5.15 -17.91
N CYS A 11 -33.63 5.60 -17.33
CA CYS A 11 -32.53 4.82 -16.75
C CYS A 11 -31.37 4.44 -17.70
N ILE A 12 -30.86 5.40 -18.48
CA ILE A 12 -29.42 5.43 -18.80
C ILE A 12 -28.79 6.53 -17.93
N LEU A 13 -28.49 6.21 -16.68
CA LEU A 13 -27.66 7.05 -15.80
C LEU A 13 -27.02 6.21 -14.68
N ALA A 14 -26.65 4.95 -14.98
CA ALA A 14 -25.95 4.06 -14.05
C ALA A 14 -24.48 3.82 -14.46
N GLY A 15 -23.88 4.72 -15.24
CA GLY A 15 -22.61 4.44 -15.90
C GLY A 15 -21.60 5.58 -15.83
N ALA A 16 -21.17 6.01 -14.64
CA ALA A 16 -19.95 6.83 -14.50
C ALA A 16 -19.35 6.93 -13.08
N LEU A 17 -19.69 6.04 -12.13
CA LEU A 17 -19.04 6.00 -10.81
C LEU A 17 -18.40 4.65 -10.50
N ALA A 18 -18.06 3.86 -11.53
CA ALA A 18 -16.98 2.88 -11.39
C ALA A 18 -15.66 3.66 -11.41
N ALA A 19 -15.38 4.38 -10.32
CA ALA A 19 -14.08 4.93 -10.07
C ALA A 19 -13.07 3.80 -10.24
N SER A 20 -12.02 4.08 -11.00
CA SER A 20 -10.87 3.22 -11.25
C SER A 20 -10.28 2.68 -9.91
N GLU A 21 -10.83 1.58 -9.39
CA GLU A 21 -10.35 0.91 -8.18
C GLU A 21 -9.07 0.10 -8.42
N ALA A 22 -8.65 -0.05 -9.68
CA ALA A 22 -7.56 -0.93 -10.09
C ALA A 22 -6.16 -0.33 -9.98
N GLN A 23 -5.97 0.83 -9.33
CA GLN A 23 -4.63 1.26 -8.94
C GLN A 23 -4.35 0.83 -7.51
N ALA A 24 -3.45 -0.14 -7.36
CA ALA A 24 -2.83 -0.49 -6.08
C ALA A 24 -2.40 0.80 -5.38
N ALA A 25 -2.74 0.92 -4.09
CA ALA A 25 -2.33 2.07 -3.30
C ALA A 25 -0.81 2.24 -3.41
N ARG A 26 -0.36 3.39 -3.93
CA ARG A 26 1.06 3.74 -3.92
C ARG A 26 1.39 4.40 -2.59
N VAL A 27 2.36 3.82 -1.90
CA VAL A 27 2.79 4.26 -0.57
C VAL A 27 4.19 4.80 -0.66
N ARG A 28 4.41 6.03 -0.21
CA ARG A 28 5.75 6.60 -0.03
C ARG A 28 6.37 6.01 1.22
N VAL A 29 7.65 5.63 1.11
CA VAL A 29 8.45 5.11 2.22
C VAL A 29 9.59 6.07 2.49
N SER A 30 9.67 6.54 3.74
CA SER A 30 10.75 7.38 4.22
C SER A 30 11.27 6.81 5.55
N GLN A 31 12.52 7.03 5.89
CA GLN A 31 13.07 6.60 7.19
C GLN A 31 13.89 7.74 7.80
N GLU A 32 13.81 7.94 9.11
CA GLU A 32 14.68 8.92 9.79
C GLU A 32 16.17 8.63 9.50
N SER A 33 17.03 9.64 9.51
CA SER A 33 18.49 9.46 9.34
C SER A 33 19.16 8.79 10.55
N LYS A 34 18.57 8.97 11.73
CA LYS A 34 18.91 8.35 13.02
C LYS A 34 17.67 8.34 13.94
N PRO A 35 17.63 7.53 15.01
CA PRO A 35 16.51 7.49 15.94
C PRO A 35 16.08 8.89 16.42
N GLY A 36 14.81 9.22 16.24
CA GLY A 36 14.21 10.47 16.73
C GLY A 36 14.52 11.72 15.91
N ALA A 37 15.16 11.61 14.73
CA ALA A 37 15.52 12.78 13.93
C ALA A 37 14.31 13.52 13.31
N GLY A 38 13.21 12.82 13.02
CA GLY A 38 11.99 13.40 12.41
C GLY A 38 12.18 13.95 10.99
N ASP A 39 13.28 13.66 10.32
CA ASP A 39 13.70 14.27 9.05
C ASP A 39 13.21 13.51 7.79
N PHE A 40 12.00 12.94 7.86
CA PHE A 40 11.45 12.07 6.82
C PHE A 40 11.41 12.71 5.43
N SER A 41 11.10 14.01 5.33
CA SER A 41 11.01 14.72 4.06
C SER A 41 12.35 14.79 3.31
N ARG A 42 13.48 14.62 4.00
CA ARG A 42 14.83 14.59 3.43
C ARG A 42 15.32 13.18 3.11
N ASN A 43 14.61 12.15 3.62
CA ASN A 43 15.02 10.76 3.57
C ASN A 43 13.93 9.87 2.96
N VAL A 44 13.39 10.30 1.81
CA VAL A 44 12.47 9.48 1.01
C VAL A 44 13.28 8.38 0.31
N LEU A 45 12.96 7.13 0.63
CA LEU A 45 13.69 5.96 0.13
C LEU A 45 13.08 5.40 -1.15
N GLY A 46 11.78 5.65 -1.38
CA GLY A 46 11.09 5.19 -2.57
C GLY A 46 9.59 5.02 -2.35
N HIS A 47 8.99 4.15 -3.16
CA HIS A 47 7.56 3.91 -3.15
C HIS A 47 7.25 2.42 -3.32
N LEU A 48 6.16 1.97 -2.70
CA LEU A 48 5.65 0.61 -2.80
C LEU A 48 4.28 0.61 -3.47
N GLY A 49 3.97 -0.44 -4.22
CA GLY A 49 2.61 -0.80 -4.58
C GLY A 49 2.07 -1.87 -3.63
N ALA A 50 0.80 -1.75 -3.23
CA ALA A 50 0.13 -2.81 -2.49
C ALA A 50 -0.07 -4.07 -3.34
N VAL A 51 0.04 -5.26 -2.74
CA VAL A 51 -0.42 -6.52 -3.34
C VAL A 51 -1.93 -6.47 -3.49
N LEU A 52 -2.46 -6.87 -4.65
CA LEU A 52 -3.90 -6.91 -4.88
C LEU A 52 -4.47 -8.28 -4.51
N ALA A 53 -5.38 -8.29 -3.54
CA ALA A 53 -6.06 -9.50 -3.06
C ALA A 53 -7.52 -9.19 -2.70
N ALA A 54 -8.22 -8.47 -3.59
CA ALA A 54 -9.56 -7.94 -3.33
C ALA A 54 -10.61 -9.01 -2.97
N GLU A 55 -10.40 -10.25 -3.41
CA GLU A 55 -11.30 -11.38 -3.14
C GLU A 55 -11.06 -12.09 -1.79
N ARG A 56 -9.98 -11.75 -1.07
CA ARG A 56 -9.59 -12.39 0.20
C ARG A 56 -9.60 -11.37 1.33
N THR A 57 -10.00 -11.79 2.54
CA THR A 57 -9.73 -10.99 3.75
C THR A 57 -8.23 -10.92 4.03
N ALA A 58 -7.80 -10.00 4.90
CA ALA A 58 -6.40 -9.91 5.27
C ALA A 58 -5.89 -11.20 5.93
N GLY A 59 -6.68 -11.81 6.82
CA GLY A 59 -6.36 -13.10 7.44
C GLY A 59 -6.30 -14.25 6.44
N GLN A 60 -7.26 -14.32 5.50
CA GLN A 60 -7.19 -15.30 4.42
C GLN A 60 -5.94 -15.13 3.58
N PHE A 61 -5.50 -13.90 3.30
CA PHE A 61 -4.27 -13.65 2.56
C PHE A 61 -3.01 -14.05 3.35
N TYR A 62 -3.00 -13.77 4.66
CA TYR A 62 -1.92 -14.13 5.58
C TYR A 62 -1.76 -15.65 5.72
N ALA A 63 -2.87 -16.38 5.73
CA ALA A 63 -2.93 -17.84 5.76
C ALA A 63 -2.14 -18.45 6.95
N TYR A 64 -2.33 -17.89 8.15
CA TYR A 64 -1.61 -18.35 9.33
C TYR A 64 -1.88 -19.84 9.59
N ASN A 65 -0.82 -20.62 9.81
CA ASN A 65 -0.90 -22.05 10.17
C ASN A 65 -1.56 -22.96 9.10
N GLU A 66 -1.70 -22.51 7.85
CA GLU A 66 -2.33 -23.32 6.78
C GLU A 66 -1.39 -24.36 6.15
N VAL A 67 -0.09 -24.08 6.02
CA VAL A 67 0.87 -24.99 5.36
C VAL A 67 2.06 -25.28 6.27
N ALA A 68 2.85 -24.26 6.59
CA ALA A 68 3.83 -24.31 7.68
C ALA A 68 3.12 -23.93 8.97
N SER A 69 3.28 -24.79 9.99
CA SER A 69 2.69 -24.55 11.29
C SER A 69 3.28 -23.31 11.94
N TRP A 70 2.46 -22.56 12.68
CA TRP A 70 2.91 -21.37 13.42
C TRP A 70 3.64 -20.36 12.53
N SER A 71 3.10 -20.12 11.33
CA SER A 71 3.74 -19.25 10.33
C SER A 71 2.76 -18.62 9.36
N TYR A 72 3.17 -17.50 8.78
CA TYR A 72 2.63 -16.90 7.58
C TYR A 72 2.78 -17.86 6.40
N ASN A 73 1.70 -18.08 5.64
CA ASN A 73 1.72 -18.93 4.44
C ASN A 73 1.20 -18.21 3.19
N GLY A 74 1.14 -16.87 3.23
CA GLY A 74 0.83 -16.10 2.04
C GLY A 74 1.90 -16.30 0.96
N ARG A 75 1.47 -16.32 -0.30
CA ARG A 75 2.38 -16.60 -1.44
C ARG A 75 3.17 -15.37 -1.90
N GLN A 76 2.75 -14.17 -1.50
CA GLN A 76 3.33 -12.91 -1.93
C GLN A 76 3.22 -11.85 -0.82
N PRO A 77 4.23 -10.97 -0.68
CA PRO A 77 5.52 -11.05 -1.34
C PRO A 77 6.35 -12.24 -0.81
N VAL A 78 7.39 -12.65 -1.55
CA VAL A 78 8.29 -13.72 -1.09
C VAL A 78 9.15 -13.17 0.04
N LEU A 79 9.04 -13.78 1.21
CA LEU A 79 9.81 -13.43 2.40
C LEU A 79 11.24 -13.96 2.30
N ARG A 80 12.17 -13.31 3.00
CA ARG A 80 13.58 -13.70 3.09
C ARG A 80 13.92 -14.10 4.53
N GLU A 81 14.89 -14.99 4.69
CA GLU A 81 15.50 -15.28 6.00
C GLU A 81 16.09 -14.04 6.65
N ASP A 82 16.19 -14.07 7.98
CA ASP A 82 16.85 -13.04 8.79
C ASP A 82 16.28 -11.62 8.56
N ALA A 83 15.02 -11.51 8.10
CA ALA A 83 14.45 -10.25 7.65
C ALA A 83 13.07 -9.97 8.24
N SER A 84 12.86 -8.74 8.69
CA SER A 84 11.51 -8.23 8.92
C SER A 84 10.98 -7.56 7.66
N HIS A 85 9.70 -7.77 7.36
CA HIS A 85 9.06 -7.36 6.12
C HIS A 85 7.85 -6.48 6.42
N LEU A 86 7.83 -5.29 5.81
CA LEU A 86 6.67 -4.41 5.77
C LEU A 86 6.09 -4.42 4.37
N PHE A 87 4.81 -4.71 4.20
CA PHE A 87 4.15 -4.60 2.91
C PHE A 87 2.67 -4.29 3.06
N PHE A 88 2.08 -3.75 2.00
CA PHE A 88 0.64 -3.48 1.97
C PHE A 88 -0.09 -4.50 1.12
N VAL A 89 -1.29 -4.88 1.56
CA VAL A 89 -2.22 -5.69 0.79
C VAL A 89 -3.54 -4.95 0.70
N ARG A 90 -4.08 -4.82 -0.51
CA ARG A 90 -5.47 -4.40 -0.73
C ARG A 90 -6.33 -5.64 -0.70
N ALA A 91 -6.84 -5.96 0.48
CA ALA A 91 -7.73 -7.07 0.78
C ALA A 91 -9.20 -6.65 0.60
N LYS A 92 -10.11 -7.61 0.73
CA LYS A 92 -11.57 -7.42 0.70
C LYS A 92 -12.07 -6.35 1.67
N GLU A 93 -11.41 -6.22 2.82
CA GLU A 93 -11.78 -5.27 3.89
C GLU A 93 -11.11 -3.90 3.72
N GLY A 94 -10.25 -3.73 2.72
CA GLY A 94 -9.52 -2.50 2.44
C GLY A 94 -7.99 -2.67 2.45
N LEU A 95 -7.28 -1.55 2.57
CA LEU A 95 -5.82 -1.53 2.61
C LEU A 95 -5.32 -1.93 4.01
N ALA A 96 -4.49 -2.96 4.12
CA ALA A 96 -3.90 -3.42 5.36
C ALA A 96 -2.37 -3.42 5.28
N LEU A 97 -1.71 -3.11 6.39
CA LEU A 97 -0.25 -3.21 6.57
C LEU A 97 0.06 -4.57 7.20
N PHE A 98 0.96 -5.29 6.58
CA PHE A 98 1.50 -6.55 7.04
C PHE A 98 2.90 -6.29 7.59
N LEU A 99 3.18 -6.85 8.76
CA LEU A 99 4.50 -6.92 9.36
C LEU A 99 4.78 -8.40 9.66
N VAL A 100 5.73 -8.99 8.94
CA VAL A 100 6.10 -10.41 9.10
C VAL A 100 7.60 -10.52 9.30
N HIS A 101 8.01 -11.26 10.32
CA HIS A 101 9.39 -11.55 10.65
C HIS A 101 9.79 -12.90 10.10
N ASP A 102 10.97 -12.95 9.51
CA ASP A 102 11.59 -14.14 8.93
C ASP A 102 10.82 -14.74 7.74
N LYS A 103 11.15 -15.98 7.38
CA LYS A 103 10.40 -16.81 6.42
C LYS A 103 10.05 -18.18 7.01
N PRO A 104 9.02 -18.86 6.47
CA PRO A 104 8.71 -20.23 6.88
C PRO A 104 9.84 -21.20 6.52
N ASN A 105 9.98 -22.24 7.35
CA ASN A 105 11.00 -23.28 7.30
C ASN A 105 12.43 -22.72 7.32
N ASP A 106 12.64 -21.62 8.03
CA ASP A 106 13.99 -21.16 8.34
C ASP A 106 14.59 -21.90 9.53
N ALA A 107 15.91 -22.00 9.58
CA ALA A 107 16.60 -22.72 10.65
C ALA A 107 16.78 -21.87 11.91
N ASP A 108 16.53 -20.56 11.82
CA ASP A 108 16.73 -19.61 12.89
C ASP A 108 15.40 -19.18 13.53
N GLY A 109 15.52 -18.51 14.67
CA GLY A 109 14.41 -17.98 15.46
C GLY A 109 14.76 -16.59 15.97
N GLY A 110 13.80 -15.92 16.61
CA GLY A 110 14.07 -14.54 17.01
C GLY A 110 13.02 -13.93 17.90
N VAL A 111 13.29 -12.66 18.21
CA VAL A 111 12.44 -11.82 19.06
C VAL A 111 12.41 -10.43 18.48
N ALA A 112 11.22 -9.86 18.35
CA ALA A 112 11.04 -8.51 17.88
C ALA A 112 9.93 -7.78 18.64
N VAL A 113 10.27 -6.62 19.19
CA VAL A 113 9.28 -5.71 19.78
C VAL A 113 9.08 -4.54 18.83
N THR A 114 7.86 -4.39 18.32
CA THR A 114 7.53 -3.40 17.29
C THR A 114 6.41 -2.49 17.74
N ARG A 115 6.48 -1.24 17.28
CA ARG A 115 5.43 -0.25 17.49
C ARG A 115 5.05 0.41 16.18
N ILE A 116 3.76 0.43 15.94
CA ILE A 116 3.09 1.09 14.83
C ILE A 116 2.30 2.26 15.43
N GLU A 117 2.54 3.47 14.98
CA GLU A 117 1.79 4.67 15.37
C GLU A 117 1.08 5.21 14.14
N VAL A 118 -0.20 5.57 14.28
CA VAL A 118 -1.04 5.97 13.17
C VAL A 118 -1.59 7.37 13.41
N GLU A 119 -1.35 8.26 12.46
CA GLU A 119 -1.93 9.60 12.41
C GLU A 119 -2.91 9.72 11.24
N GLY A 120 -3.85 10.67 11.34
CA GLY A 120 -4.84 10.95 10.32
C GLY A 120 -6.16 10.20 10.53
N ASN A 121 -6.95 10.05 9.47
CA ASN A 121 -8.31 9.49 9.54
C ASN A 121 -8.31 7.95 9.58
N SER A 122 -7.61 7.36 10.54
CA SER A 122 -7.49 5.91 10.72
C SER A 122 -8.33 5.38 11.88
N GLN A 123 -9.43 6.05 12.27
CA GLN A 123 -10.22 5.66 13.46
C GLN A 123 -10.80 4.24 13.41
N THR A 124 -10.70 3.58 12.25
CA THR A 124 -11.15 2.20 12.00
C THR A 124 -10.01 1.17 12.02
N ALA A 125 -8.75 1.59 12.11
CA ALA A 125 -7.62 0.68 12.13
C ALA A 125 -7.65 -0.18 13.39
N ARG A 126 -7.46 -1.48 13.20
CA ARG A 126 -7.37 -2.49 14.26
C ARG A 126 -6.33 -3.53 13.87
N MET A 127 -5.95 -4.40 14.81
CA MET A 127 -5.24 -5.63 14.48
C MET A 127 -6.25 -6.58 13.80
N LEU A 128 -5.93 -7.03 12.60
CA LEU A 128 -6.73 -7.93 11.78
C LEU A 128 -6.23 -9.38 11.87
N VAL A 129 -4.93 -9.55 12.10
CA VAL A 129 -4.26 -10.83 12.30
C VAL A 129 -3.21 -10.64 13.40
N GLN A 130 -3.09 -11.64 14.25
CA GLN A 130 -2.10 -11.76 15.31
C GLN A 130 -1.63 -13.21 15.25
N ASP A 131 -0.32 -13.42 15.18
CA ASP A 131 0.24 -14.75 15.37
C ASP A 131 0.20 -15.07 16.88
N ASP A 132 -0.13 -16.31 17.24
CA ASP A 132 -0.20 -16.84 18.61
C ASP A 132 -0.76 -15.92 19.71
N PRO A 133 -1.95 -15.30 19.54
CA PRO A 133 -2.46 -14.28 20.45
C PRO A 133 -2.80 -14.81 21.85
N GLU A 134 -3.00 -16.12 21.99
CA GLU A 134 -3.26 -16.81 23.26
C GLU A 134 -1.98 -17.41 23.87
N GLY A 135 -0.86 -17.31 23.18
CA GLY A 135 0.44 -17.79 23.63
C GLY A 135 1.02 -16.96 24.77
N GLN A 136 1.95 -17.54 25.53
CA GLN A 136 2.72 -16.78 26.53
C GLN A 136 3.84 -15.93 25.90
N ARG A 137 4.10 -16.14 24.61
CA ARG A 137 5.24 -15.63 23.86
C ARG A 137 4.91 -14.31 23.20
N ASP A 138 3.80 -14.28 22.49
CA ASP A 138 3.37 -13.10 21.78
C ASP A 138 2.44 -12.25 22.64
N ARG A 139 2.59 -10.94 22.51
CA ARG A 139 1.74 -9.98 23.19
C ARG A 139 1.36 -8.89 22.23
N TYR A 140 0.15 -8.39 22.41
CA TYR A 140 -0.41 -7.36 21.56
C TYR A 140 -1.10 -6.30 22.38
N GLN A 141 -0.81 -5.04 22.08
CA GLN A 141 -1.47 -3.91 22.70
C GLN A 141 -1.93 -2.92 21.64
N ALA A 142 -3.23 -2.68 21.58
CA ALA A 142 -3.80 -1.63 20.75
C ALA A 142 -4.03 -0.36 21.60
N GLY A 143 -3.63 0.78 21.05
CA GLY A 143 -3.95 2.09 21.58
C GLY A 143 -5.40 2.48 21.28
N PRO A 144 -5.95 3.49 21.99
CA PRO A 144 -7.31 3.95 21.78
C PRO A 144 -7.57 4.29 20.31
N ARG A 145 -8.72 3.85 19.78
CA ARG A 145 -9.21 4.16 18.43
C ARG A 145 -8.22 3.83 17.31
N GLY A 146 -7.35 2.83 17.50
CA GLY A 146 -6.39 2.42 16.48
C GLY A 146 -5.23 3.39 16.26
N ALA A 147 -4.97 4.30 17.21
CA ALA A 147 -3.87 5.28 17.10
C ALA A 147 -2.47 4.65 17.23
N SER A 148 -2.37 3.47 17.83
CA SER A 148 -1.11 2.74 17.91
C SER A 148 -1.32 1.23 18.08
N PHE A 149 -0.32 0.45 17.72
CA PHE A 149 -0.26 -1.00 17.92
C PHE A 149 1.16 -1.33 18.40
N THR A 150 1.29 -2.02 19.52
CA THR A 150 2.57 -2.58 19.97
C THR A 150 2.45 -4.09 19.96
N ALA A 151 3.46 -4.76 19.42
CA ALA A 151 3.49 -6.21 19.32
C ALA A 151 4.86 -6.73 19.75
N TRP A 152 4.85 -7.73 20.62
CA TRP A 152 6.00 -8.51 21.05
C TRP A 152 5.84 -9.87 20.38
N HIS A 153 6.83 -10.26 19.58
CA HIS A 153 6.83 -11.50 18.81
C HIS A 153 8.02 -12.34 19.23
N MET A 154 7.82 -13.65 19.35
CA MET A 154 8.89 -14.62 19.57
C MET A 154 8.62 -15.93 18.83
N TRP A 155 9.35 -16.15 17.74
CA TRP A 155 9.27 -17.37 16.94
C TRP A 155 10.39 -18.36 17.23
N ASN A 156 10.08 -19.64 17.00
CA ASN A 156 11.04 -20.73 17.05
C ASN A 156 11.76 -20.94 15.72
N LEU A 157 12.80 -21.79 15.76
CA LEU A 157 13.40 -22.40 14.57
C LEU A 157 12.30 -23.11 13.77
N CYS A 158 12.02 -22.63 12.55
CA CYS A 158 11.07 -23.11 11.54
C CYS A 158 10.19 -21.99 11.01
N CYS A 159 10.03 -20.91 11.75
CA CYS A 159 8.74 -20.26 11.78
C CYS A 159 8.84 -18.77 11.57
N THR A 160 7.74 -18.16 11.15
CA THR A 160 7.62 -16.70 11.12
C THR A 160 6.81 -16.24 12.32
N ASP A 161 6.80 -14.94 12.50
CA ASP A 161 5.87 -14.27 13.41
C ASP A 161 5.39 -12.97 12.77
N GLY A 162 4.32 -12.38 13.27
CA GLY A 162 3.86 -11.10 12.75
C GLY A 162 2.46 -10.69 13.13
N LEU A 163 2.07 -9.58 12.52
CA LEU A 163 0.72 -9.07 12.62
C LEU A 163 0.27 -8.37 11.34
N VAL A 164 -1.04 -8.17 11.26
CA VAL A 164 -1.66 -7.34 10.24
C VAL A 164 -2.52 -6.26 10.89
N THR A 165 -2.39 -5.03 10.42
CA THR A 165 -3.20 -3.89 10.89
C THR A 165 -3.94 -3.23 9.74
N GLY A 166 -5.14 -2.73 10.02
CA GLY A 166 -5.99 -2.04 9.04
C GLY A 166 -7.47 -2.13 9.41
N PRO A 167 -8.39 -1.80 8.49
CA PRO A 167 -8.11 -1.18 7.20
C PRO A 167 -7.72 0.31 7.34
N TYR A 168 -6.86 0.77 6.44
CA TYR A 168 -6.43 2.16 6.33
C TYR A 168 -7.15 2.86 5.18
N ALA A 169 -7.74 4.02 5.47
CA ALA A 169 -8.45 4.85 4.51
C ALA A 169 -8.08 6.34 4.65
N GLY A 170 -8.29 7.11 3.59
CA GLY A 170 -8.02 8.55 3.57
C GLY A 170 -6.53 8.90 3.67
N ASN A 171 -6.24 10.03 4.34
CA ASN A 171 -4.90 10.59 4.50
C ASN A 171 -4.29 10.11 5.82
N TRP A 172 -3.83 8.86 5.84
CA TRP A 172 -3.13 8.28 6.98
C TRP A 172 -1.63 8.52 6.92
N LYS A 173 -0.97 8.51 8.07
CA LYS A 173 0.48 8.34 8.18
C LYS A 173 0.74 7.23 9.18
N ILE A 174 1.60 6.29 8.83
CA ILE A 174 1.98 5.18 9.70
C ILE A 174 3.46 5.29 9.98
N TYR A 175 3.82 5.32 11.27
CA TYR A 175 5.19 5.23 11.74
C TYR A 175 5.42 3.84 12.29
N VAL A 176 6.44 3.14 11.78
CA VAL A 176 6.83 1.82 12.30
C VAL A 176 8.25 1.90 12.86
N ARG A 177 8.50 1.28 14.00
CA ARG A 177 9.83 1.12 14.59
C ARG A 177 9.96 -0.16 15.40
N PHE A 178 11.19 -0.62 15.55
CA PHE A 178 11.55 -1.52 16.64
C PHE A 178 11.72 -0.71 17.93
N LEU A 179 11.23 -1.24 19.05
CA LEU A 179 11.45 -0.66 20.38
C LEU A 179 12.77 -1.12 21.01
N GLU A 180 13.21 -2.33 20.65
CA GLU A 180 14.42 -2.99 21.14
C GLU A 180 15.23 -3.53 19.94
N PRO A 181 16.54 -3.81 20.10
CA PRO A 181 17.31 -4.49 19.06
C PRO A 181 16.66 -5.83 18.70
N PRO A 182 16.19 -6.04 17.45
CA PRO A 182 15.60 -7.32 17.09
C PRO A 182 16.67 -8.43 17.10
N GLN A 183 16.29 -9.61 17.56
CA GLN A 183 17.13 -10.82 17.57
C GLN A 183 16.67 -11.75 16.44
N GLY A 184 17.61 -12.44 15.79
CA GLY A 184 17.31 -13.29 14.63
C GLY A 184 17.00 -12.50 13.35
N LEU A 185 17.18 -11.17 13.33
CA LEU A 185 16.91 -10.33 12.17
C LEU A 185 18.13 -9.46 11.83
N ARG A 186 18.72 -9.67 10.66
CA ARG A 186 19.81 -8.86 10.10
C ARG A 186 19.31 -7.79 9.13
N HIS A 187 18.08 -7.94 8.67
CA HIS A 187 17.51 -7.12 7.60
C HIS A 187 16.12 -6.60 7.99
N TRP A 188 15.80 -5.41 7.49
CA TRP A 188 14.44 -4.89 7.52
C TRP A 188 14.14 -4.32 6.15
N THR A 189 13.02 -4.74 5.58
CA THR A 189 12.68 -4.41 4.20
C THR A 189 11.23 -4.01 4.09
N ALA A 190 10.97 -3.05 3.21
CA ALA A 190 9.64 -2.72 2.77
C ALA A 190 9.44 -3.32 1.36
N LEU A 191 8.46 -4.21 1.21
CA LEU A 191 8.22 -4.96 -0.02
C LEU A 191 6.99 -4.44 -0.76
N SER A 192 7.14 -4.33 -2.07
CA SER A 192 6.09 -3.95 -3.02
C SER A 192 5.48 -5.21 -3.64
N GLY A 193 4.23 -5.14 -4.08
CA GLY A 193 3.56 -6.26 -4.73
C GLY A 193 4.16 -6.70 -6.07
N ASP A 194 5.00 -5.88 -6.67
CA ASP A 194 5.80 -6.21 -7.87
C ASP A 194 7.16 -6.84 -7.55
N GLY A 195 7.46 -7.11 -6.27
CA GLY A 195 8.72 -7.68 -5.81
C GLY A 195 9.83 -6.65 -5.57
N THR A 196 9.59 -5.36 -5.84
CA THR A 196 10.54 -4.29 -5.47
C THR A 196 10.71 -4.26 -3.96
N ALA A 197 11.96 -4.10 -3.49
CA ALA A 197 12.29 -4.03 -2.09
C ALA A 197 13.05 -2.74 -1.76
N ILE A 198 12.64 -2.07 -0.68
CA ILE A 198 13.35 -0.93 -0.09
C ILE A 198 14.04 -1.41 1.18
N ARG A 199 15.37 -1.28 1.23
CA ARG A 199 16.14 -1.63 2.44
C ARG A 199 15.95 -0.55 3.49
N LEU A 200 15.62 -0.99 4.71
CA LEU A 200 15.47 -0.18 5.90
C LEU A 200 16.60 -0.52 6.89
N ARG A 201 16.85 0.37 7.84
CA ARG A 201 17.79 0.12 8.95
C ARG A 201 17.05 -0.34 10.20
N PRO A 202 17.28 -1.57 10.73
CA PRO A 202 16.61 -2.11 11.92
C PRO A 202 17.21 -1.55 13.23
N GLU A 203 17.33 -0.23 13.32
CA GLU A 203 17.89 0.43 14.49
C GLU A 203 16.77 0.77 15.49
N PRO A 204 16.88 0.41 16.78
CA PRO A 204 15.86 0.69 17.77
C PRO A 204 15.52 2.18 17.84
N GLY A 205 14.23 2.50 17.93
CA GLY A 205 13.74 3.87 17.97
C GLY A 205 13.74 4.62 16.63
N ARG A 206 14.45 4.12 15.60
CA ARG A 206 14.44 4.70 14.25
C ARG A 206 13.13 4.40 13.53
N ARG A 207 12.40 5.46 13.17
CA ARG A 207 11.08 5.32 12.56
C ARG A 207 11.15 5.26 11.05
N VAL A 208 10.26 4.46 10.48
CA VAL A 208 9.87 4.43 9.08
C VAL A 208 8.51 5.10 8.96
N LEU A 209 8.38 6.09 8.07
CA LEU A 209 7.12 6.72 7.72
C LEU A 209 6.58 6.11 6.41
N LEU A 210 5.35 5.64 6.48
CA LEU A 210 4.54 5.16 5.37
C LEU A 210 3.36 6.12 5.19
N GLU A 211 3.13 6.59 3.98
CA GLU A 211 2.00 7.49 3.69
C GLU A 211 1.47 7.33 2.25
N PRO A 212 0.17 7.54 2.02
CA PRO A 212 -0.41 7.37 0.70
C PRO A 212 0.03 8.53 -0.20
N MET A 213 0.38 8.23 -1.45
CA MET A 213 0.68 9.25 -2.46
C MET A 213 -0.56 9.87 -3.12
N GLY A 214 -1.74 9.57 -2.59
CA GLY A 214 -3.01 9.78 -3.28
C GLY A 214 -3.20 8.83 -4.47
N PHE A 215 -4.42 8.77 -4.97
CA PHE A 215 -4.70 8.12 -6.24
C PHE A 215 -4.12 9.00 -7.34
N MET A 216 -3.19 8.49 -8.15
CA MET A 216 -2.97 9.12 -9.45
C MET A 216 -4.24 8.89 -10.25
N VAL A 217 -5.18 9.83 -10.18
CA VAL A 217 -6.25 9.92 -11.16
C VAL A 217 -5.50 10.17 -12.47
N ARG A 218 -5.25 9.10 -13.24
CA ARG A 218 -5.03 9.26 -14.68
C ARG A 218 -6.28 9.98 -15.14
N ARG A 219 -6.18 11.29 -15.39
CA ARG A 219 -7.24 11.99 -16.11
C ARG A 219 -7.52 11.11 -17.32
N PRO A 220 -8.79 10.71 -17.56
CA PRO A 220 -9.15 10.09 -18.81
C PRO A 220 -8.47 10.91 -19.90
N ARG A 221 -7.64 10.26 -20.73
CA ARG A 221 -7.11 10.93 -21.92
C ARG A 221 -8.36 11.45 -22.60
N ALA A 222 -8.50 12.77 -22.70
CA ALA A 222 -9.65 13.36 -23.37
C ALA A 222 -9.81 12.57 -24.66
N PRO A 223 -11.01 12.03 -24.98
CA PRO A 223 -11.21 11.36 -26.25
C PRO A 223 -10.63 12.30 -27.28
N ALA A 224 -9.72 11.79 -28.11
CA ALA A 224 -9.06 12.58 -29.13
C ALA A 224 -10.18 13.39 -29.79
N ALA A 225 -10.20 14.70 -29.53
CA ALA A 225 -11.20 15.56 -30.12
C ALA A 225 -11.08 15.25 -31.59
N ALA A 226 -12.16 14.72 -32.19
CA ALA A 226 -12.20 14.48 -33.62
C ALA A 226 -11.69 15.79 -34.22
N LEU A 227 -10.49 15.73 -34.80
CA LEU A 227 -9.90 16.89 -35.46
C LEU A 227 -10.99 17.30 -36.44
N GLY A 228 -11.65 18.43 -36.16
CA GLY A 228 -12.58 19.01 -37.10
C GLY A 228 -11.86 19.13 -38.45
N PRO A 229 -12.60 19.11 -39.57
CA PRO A 229 -12.00 19.24 -40.89
C PRO A 229 -10.98 20.37 -40.86
N ALA A 230 -9.76 20.06 -41.32
CA ALA A 230 -8.66 21.00 -41.32
C ALA A 230 -9.13 22.34 -41.92
N PRO A 231 -8.79 23.48 -41.31
CA PRO A 231 -9.14 24.77 -41.89
C PRO A 231 -8.61 24.82 -43.33
N PRO A 232 -9.39 25.38 -44.28
CA PRO A 232 -8.97 25.45 -45.67
C PRO A 232 -7.62 26.16 -45.76
N LEU A 233 -6.71 25.56 -46.53
CA LEU A 233 -5.40 26.14 -46.78
C LEU A 233 -5.57 27.57 -47.28
N PRO A 234 -4.78 28.54 -46.78
CA PRO A 234 -4.81 29.88 -47.31
C PRO A 234 -4.52 29.82 -48.82
N GLY A 235 -5.46 30.34 -49.61
CA GLY A 235 -5.32 30.39 -51.06
C GLY A 235 -4.05 31.15 -51.47
N PRO A 236 -3.51 30.86 -52.67
CA PRO A 236 -2.30 31.50 -53.16
C PRO A 236 -2.47 33.03 -53.13
N ARG A 237 -1.59 33.70 -52.39
CA ARG A 237 -1.53 35.17 -52.40
C ARG A 237 -1.08 35.60 -53.79
N LEU A 238 -1.96 36.28 -54.51
CA LEU A 238 -1.61 36.93 -55.77
C LEU A 238 -0.52 37.98 -55.51
N PRO A 239 0.50 38.08 -56.38
CA PRO A 239 1.55 39.07 -56.24
C PRO A 239 0.96 40.48 -56.36
N VAL A 240 1.28 41.33 -55.38
CA VAL A 240 0.95 42.75 -55.40
C VAL A 240 1.80 43.42 -56.50
N PRO A 241 1.20 44.16 -57.44
CA PRO A 241 1.97 44.86 -58.46
C PRO A 241 2.86 45.92 -57.81
N ALA A 242 4.15 45.88 -58.10
CA ALA A 242 5.13 46.87 -57.67
C ALA A 242 4.72 48.24 -58.20
N ARG A 243 4.44 49.19 -57.29
CA ARG A 243 4.34 50.60 -57.65
C ARG A 243 5.73 51.09 -58.04
N LEU A 244 5.88 51.45 -59.31
CA LEU A 244 6.96 52.29 -59.80
C LEU A 244 6.89 53.64 -59.08
N LEU A 245 7.88 53.89 -58.23
CA LEU A 245 8.19 55.23 -57.74
C LEU A 245 9.12 55.87 -58.76
N TRP A 246 8.68 57.01 -59.29
CA TRP A 246 9.47 57.97 -60.04
C TRP A 246 10.30 58.83 -59.07
#